data_AF-A0A521HZU2-F1
#
_entry.id   AF-A0A521HZU2-F1
#
_cell.length_a   1.000
_cell.length_b   1.000
_cell.length_c   1.000
_cell.angle_alpha   90.00
_cell.angle_beta   90.00
_cell.angle_gamma   90.00
#
_symmetry.space_group_name_H-M   'P 1'
#
loop_
_entity.id
_entity.type
_entity.pdbx_description
1 polymer ?
#
loop_
_entity_poly.entity_id
_entity_poly.type
_entity_poly.pdbx_seq_one_letter_code
_entity_poly.pdbx_strand_id
1 'polypeptide(L)' 'MRSDDGFPFGREYRGDIYALADDATELRRLGIDLGRFNQDWACFEDCRLSPLAMAGLASLGGKYMADLRPVVPSRYN' A
#
# COMPACT_ATOMS: atom_id res chain seq x y z
N MET A 1 4.70 30.16 -11.94
CA MET A 1 3.71 29.28 -12.59
C MET A 1 3.49 28.09 -11.68
N ARG A 2 2.29 27.98 -11.08
CA ARG A 2 1.85 26.77 -10.37
C ARG A 2 1.38 25.79 -11.42
N SER A 3 2.01 24.63 -11.51
CA SER A 3 1.45 23.50 -12.25
C SER A 3 0.45 22.81 -11.33
N ASP A 4 -0.76 23.35 -11.32
CA ASP A 4 -1.97 22.60 -10.98
C ASP A 4 -2.39 21.91 -12.29
N ASP A 5 -2.32 20.58 -12.34
CA ASP A 5 -3.13 19.67 -13.18
C ASP A 5 -2.41 18.32 -13.37
N GLY A 6 -2.94 17.27 -12.73
CA GLY A 6 -2.41 15.92 -12.93
C GLY A 6 -3.02 14.87 -12.00
N PHE A 7 -4.33 14.65 -12.10
CA PHE A 7 -5.10 13.53 -11.54
C PHE A 7 -5.14 13.33 -9.99
N PRO A 8 -6.30 13.50 -9.33
CA PRO A 8 -6.45 13.28 -7.90
C PRO A 8 -6.64 11.79 -7.53
N PHE A 9 -5.91 10.88 -8.17
CA PHE A 9 -5.97 9.46 -7.81
C PHE A 9 -4.90 9.13 -6.77
N GLY A 10 -5.36 8.74 -5.57
CA GLY A 10 -4.59 8.06 -4.52
C GLY A 10 -3.21 8.65 -4.21
N ARG A 11 -3.12 9.67 -3.35
CA ARG A 11 -1.82 10.06 -2.77
C ARG A 11 -1.19 8.92 -1.95
N GLU A 12 -2.02 7.96 -1.56
CA GLU A 12 -1.69 6.79 -0.79
C GLU A 12 -2.65 5.67 -1.21
N TYR A 13 -2.23 4.42 -1.05
CA TYR A 13 -3.06 3.23 -1.13
C TYR A 13 -3.17 2.63 0.26
N ARG A 14 -4.35 2.11 0.59
CA ARG A 14 -4.63 1.50 1.89
C ARG A 14 -5.38 0.19 1.75
N GLY A 15 -5.06 -0.76 2.60
CA GLY A 15 -5.73 -2.06 2.68
C GLY A 15 -4.78 -3.18 3.09
N ASP A 16 -5.12 -4.42 2.77
CA ASP A 16 -4.45 -5.58 3.36
C ASP A 16 -3.46 -6.22 2.39
N ILE A 17 -2.34 -6.72 2.91
CA ILE A 17 -1.34 -7.47 2.13
C ILE A 17 -1.21 -8.86 2.73
N TYR A 18 -1.49 -9.88 1.93
CA TYR A 18 -1.36 -11.28 2.32
C TYR A 18 0.09 -11.73 2.14
N ALA A 19 0.77 -11.93 3.26
CA ALA A 19 2.19 -12.25 3.36
C ALA A 19 2.47 -12.89 4.73
N LEU A 20 3.58 -13.62 4.84
CA LEU A 20 3.99 -14.23 6.12
C LEU A 20 4.64 -13.19 7.03
N ALA A 21 4.73 -13.49 8.34
CA ALA A 21 5.42 -12.62 9.29
C ALA A 21 6.86 -12.26 8.87
N ASP A 22 7.55 -13.23 8.25
CA ASP A 22 8.94 -13.08 7.82
C ASP A 22 9.11 -12.12 6.63
N ASP A 23 8.05 -11.91 5.84
CA ASP A 23 8.04 -10.96 4.72
C ASP A 23 8.05 -9.50 5.17
N ALA A 24 7.80 -9.22 6.47
CA ALA A 24 7.69 -7.86 6.99
C ALA A 24 8.90 -6.98 6.65
N THR A 25 10.10 -7.56 6.68
CA THR A 25 11.34 -6.81 6.40
C THR A 25 11.43 -6.39 4.93
N GLU A 26 11.04 -7.27 4.01
CA GLU A 26 11.03 -6.98 2.57
C GLU A 26 9.98 -5.93 2.23
N LEU A 27 8.76 -6.10 2.75
CA LEU A 27 7.66 -5.16 2.53
C LEU A 27 8.01 -3.76 3.06
N ARG A 28 8.64 -3.67 4.25
CA ARG A 28 9.13 -2.38 4.78
C ARG A 28 10.23 -1.75 3.93
N ARG A 29 11.11 -2.55 3.32
CA ARG A 29 12.15 -2.03 2.40
C ARG A 29 11.57 -1.42 1.13
N LEU A 30 10.37 -1.82 0.72
CA LEU A 30 9.61 -1.18 -0.36
C LEU A 30 8.98 0.17 0.07
N GLY A 31 9.08 0.54 1.35
CA GLY A 31 8.47 1.75 1.89
C GLY A 31 6.98 1.58 2.24
N ILE A 32 6.54 0.34 2.48
CA ILE A 32 5.18 0.02 2.95
C ILE A 32 5.14 0.19 4.46
N ASP A 33 4.16 0.95 4.94
CA ASP A 33 3.82 0.99 6.36
C ASP A 33 2.87 -0.16 6.68
N LEU A 34 3.36 -1.14 7.44
CA LEU A 34 2.62 -2.36 7.77
C LEU A 34 1.78 -2.13 9.02
N GLY A 35 0.48 -2.41 8.94
CA GLY A 35 -0.37 -2.47 10.12
C GLY A 35 -0.24 -3.81 10.85
N ARG A 36 -1.31 -4.22 11.52
CA ARG A 36 -1.29 -5.39 12.41
C ARG A 36 -1.12 -6.67 11.60
N PHE A 37 -0.23 -7.55 12.06
CA PHE A 37 -0.16 -8.90 11.51
C PHE A 37 -1.28 -9.79 12.09
N ASN A 38 -2.06 -10.41 11.22
CA ASN A 38 -3.08 -11.38 11.54
C ASN A 38 -2.58 -12.79 11.17
N GLN A 39 -2.32 -13.61 12.17
CA GLN A 39 -1.77 -14.96 12.00
C GLN A 39 -2.78 -15.94 11.39
N ASP A 40 -4.07 -15.78 11.66
CA ASP A 40 -5.11 -16.68 11.18
C ASP A 40 -5.27 -16.59 9.66
N TRP A 41 -5.01 -15.40 9.10
CA TRP A 41 -5.17 -15.08 7.68
C TRP A 41 -3.84 -14.90 6.94
N ALA A 42 -2.71 -14.98 7.65
CA ALA A 42 -1.38 -14.67 7.12
C ALA A 42 -1.37 -13.35 6.33
N CYS A 43 -1.77 -12.26 6.98
CA CYS A 43 -1.83 -10.94 6.35
C CYS A 43 -1.41 -9.81 7.29
N PHE A 44 -0.92 -8.73 6.69
CA PHE A 44 -0.77 -7.44 7.34
C PHE A 44 -2.00 -6.59 7.02
N GLU A 45 -2.80 -6.33 8.05
CA GLU A 45 -4.03 -5.53 7.97
C GLU A 45 -3.70 -4.04 7.93
N ASP A 46 -4.52 -3.26 7.23
CA ASP A 46 -4.46 -1.79 7.24
C ASP A 46 -3.12 -1.17 6.79
N CYS A 47 -2.42 -1.82 5.87
CA CYS A 47 -1.18 -1.33 5.29
C CYS A 47 -1.40 -0.01 4.55
N ARG A 48 -0.38 0.86 4.56
CA ARG A 48 -0.34 2.12 3.80
C ARG A 48 0.85 2.15 2.87
N LEU A 49 0.59 2.56 1.63
CA LEU A 49 1.59 2.59 0.57
C LEU A 49 1.56 3.94 -0.12
N SER A 50 2.73 4.53 -0.31
CA SER A 50 2.91 5.57 -1.31
C SER A 50 2.75 4.99 -2.73
N PRO A 51 2.51 5.82 -3.76
CA PRO A 51 2.48 5.37 -5.14
C PRO A 51 3.79 4.66 -5.56
N LEU A 52 4.94 5.09 -5.03
CA LEU A 52 6.23 4.44 -5.28
C LEU A 52 6.30 3.05 -4.65
N ALA A 53 5.84 2.91 -3.41
CA ALA A 53 5.78 1.61 -2.73
C ALA A 53 4.83 0.64 -3.44
N MET A 54 3.69 1.15 -3.94
CA MET A 54 2.77 0.36 -4.75
C MET A 54 3.40 -0.10 -6.08
N ALA A 55 4.14 0.77 -6.77
CA ALA A 55 4.87 0.40 -7.98
C ALA A 55 5.96 -0.67 -7.68
N GLY A 56 6.65 -0.56 -6.54
CA GLY A 56 7.61 -1.56 -6.08
C GLY A 56 6.95 -2.91 -5.79
N LEU A 57 5.80 -2.91 -5.10
CA LEU A 57 5.02 -4.11 -4.82
C LEU A 57 4.54 -4.79 -6.12
N ALA A 58 4.02 -4.02 -7.09
CA ALA A 58 3.60 -4.54 -8.38
C ALA A 58 4.76 -5.17 -9.18
N SER A 59 5.97 -4.62 -9.03
CA SER A 59 7.18 -5.12 -9.69
C SER A 59 7.65 -6.47 -9.15
N LEU A 60 7.15 -6.92 -7.99
CA LEU A 60 7.38 -8.27 -7.47
C LEU A 60 6.55 -9.35 -8.20
N GLY A 61 5.83 -8.99 -9.27
CA GLY A 61 5.24 -9.97 -10.19
C GLY A 61 4.16 -10.85 -9.57
N GLY A 62 3.42 -10.35 -8.58
CA GLY A 62 2.34 -11.10 -7.92
C GLY A 62 2.80 -12.03 -6.80
N LYS A 63 4.04 -11.87 -6.30
CA LYS A 63 4.51 -12.56 -5.09
C LYS A 63 3.54 -12.43 -3.91
N TYR A 64 2.91 -11.27 -3.77
CA TYR A 64 1.93 -10.97 -2.73
C TYR A 64 0.56 -10.70 -3.34
N MET A 65 -0.47 -11.28 -2.74
CA MET A 65 -1.84 -10.82 -2.94
C MET A 65 -2.10 -9.62 -2.05
N ALA A 66 -2.84 -8.63 -2.55
CA ALA A 66 -3.19 -7.45 -1.78
C ALA A 66 -4.56 -6.90 -2.17
N ASP A 67 -5.38 -6.53 -1.19
CA ASP A 67 -6.64 -5.79 -1.39
C ASP A 67 -6.39 -4.33 -1.03
N LEU A 68 -5.79 -3.60 -1.97
CA LEU A 68 -5.42 -2.19 -1.80
C LEU A 68 -6.33 -1.28 -2.60
N ARG A 69 -6.75 -0.18 -1.98
CA ARG A 69 -7.57 0.85 -2.62
C ARG A 69 -6.90 2.22 -2.53
N PRO A 70 -6.99 3.05 -3.57
CA PRO A 70 -6.48 4.42 -3.52
C PRO A 70 -7.27 5.22 -2.49
N VAL A 71 -6.56 5.93 -1.61
CA VAL A 71 -7.16 6.89 -0.68
C VAL A 71 -7.44 8.18 -1.45
N VAL A 72 -8.72 8.43 -1.73
CA VAL A 72 -9.14 9.68 -2.35
C VAL A 72 -9.28 10.73 -1.24
N PRO A 73 -8.57 11.86 -1.30
CA PRO A 73 -8.76 12.93 -0.32
C PRO A 73 -10.21 13.40 -0.42
N SER A 74 -10.93 13.41 0.70
CA SER A 74 -12.26 14.01 0.77
C SER A 74 -12.11 15.49 0.43
N ARG A 75 -12.52 15.87 -0.79
CA ARG A 75 -12.85 17.26 -1.08
C ARG A 75 -14.08 17.55 -0.25
N TYR A 76 -13.98 18.39 0.77
CA TYR A 76 -15.02 19.15 1.49
C TYR A 76 -14.67 19.25 2.99
N ASN A 77 -14.12 20.41 3.38
CA ASN A 77 -14.72 21.23 4.42
C ASN A 77 -14.37 22.70 4.14
#